data_AF-A0A3D6DZ06-F1
#
_entry.id   AF-A0A3D6DZ06-F1
#
_cell.length_a   1.000
_cell.length_b   1.000
_cell.length_c   1.000
_cell.angle_alpha   90.00
_cell.angle_beta   90.00
_cell.angle_gamma   90.00
#
_symmetry.space_group_name_H-M   'P 1'
#
loop_
_entity.id
_entity.type
_entity.pdbx_description
1 polymer ?
#
loop_
_entity_poly.entity_id
_entity_poly.type
_entity_poly.pdbx_seq_one_letter_code
_entity_poly.pdbx_strand_id
1 'polypeptide(L)'
;MNVVAVKTRFDFQAAVATMLDGIGVHPSHAPDTQPLDYQFWTRAGLLSLHPFDTWLHSRFQDSRAAAHIIPGGPLNACSGKWNWHFTQPTPADVDQMERLLEHLL
;
A
#
# COMPACT_ATOMS: atom_id res chain seq x y z
N MET A 1 -15.90 9.64 -39.42
CA MET A 1 -16.05 9.71 -37.95
C MET A 1 -14.74 9.23 -37.35
N ASN A 2 -13.95 10.14 -36.75
CA ASN A 2 -12.69 9.77 -36.09
C ASN A 2 -13.03 9.29 -34.68
N VAL A 3 -12.94 7.99 -34.44
CA VAL A 3 -13.01 7.44 -33.08
C VAL A 3 -11.62 7.61 -32.48
N VAL A 4 -11.44 8.67 -31.69
CA VAL A 4 -10.27 8.82 -30.83
C VAL A 4 -10.40 7.76 -29.74
N ALA A 5 -9.61 6.69 -29.83
CA ALA A 5 -9.52 5.70 -28.78
C ALA A 5 -8.99 6.38 -27.51
N VAL A 6 -9.87 6.59 -26.53
CA VAL A 6 -9.48 7.04 -25.20
C VAL A 6 -8.67 5.90 -24.58
N LYS A 7 -7.34 6.07 -24.47
CA LYS A 7 -6.52 5.20 -23.65
C LYS A 7 -6.88 5.49 -22.19
N THR A 8 -7.75 4.67 -21.61
CA THR A 8 -8.07 4.75 -20.18
C THR A 8 -6.78 4.52 -19.39
N ARG A 9 -6.38 5.53 -18.61
CA ARG A 9 -5.22 5.42 -17.70
C ARG A 9 -5.59 4.44 -16.58
N PHE A 10 -4.65 3.59 -16.18
CA PHE A 10 -4.85 2.68 -15.06
C PHE A 10 -5.09 3.48 -13.77
N ASP A 11 -6.21 3.20 -13.10
CA ASP A 11 -6.56 3.79 -11.81
C ASP A 11 -5.92 2.96 -10.69
N PHE A 12 -4.70 3.33 -10.34
CA PHE A 12 -3.93 2.63 -9.33
C PHE A 12 -4.52 2.76 -7.93
N GLN A 13 -5.07 3.92 -7.58
CA GLN A 13 -5.65 4.14 -6.25
C GLN A 13 -6.86 3.22 -6.04
N ALA A 14 -7.77 3.14 -7.02
CA ALA A 14 -8.91 2.24 -6.95
C ALA A 14 -8.50 0.75 -6.97
N ALA A 15 -7.47 0.40 -7.75
CA ALA A 15 -6.95 -0.96 -7.79
C ALA A 15 -6.36 -1.40 -6.44
N VAL A 16 -5.58 -0.53 -5.79
CA VAL A 16 -5.03 -0.80 -4.45
C VAL A 16 -6.14 -0.90 -3.41
N ALA A 17 -7.13 0.00 -3.43
CA ALA A 17 -8.28 -0.08 -2.54
C ALA A 17 -9.01 -1.42 -2.65
N THR A 18 -9.27 -1.86 -3.89
CA THR A 18 -9.93 -3.14 -4.18
C THR A 18 -9.11 -4.32 -3.67
N MET A 19 -7.78 -4.30 -3.85
CA MET A 19 -6.88 -5.34 -3.36
C MET A 19 -6.88 -5.40 -1.83
N LEU A 20 -6.80 -4.25 -1.15
CA LEU A 20 -6.81 -4.18 0.32
C LEU A 20 -8.10 -4.75 0.91
N ASP A 21 -9.26 -4.39 0.33
CA ASP A 21 -10.53 -4.97 0.72
C ASP A 21 -10.56 -6.50 0.49
N GLY A 22 -9.96 -6.97 -0.61
CA GLY A 22 -9.85 -8.40 -0.95
C GLY A 22 -9.06 -9.23 0.07
N ILE A 23 -8.00 -8.66 0.65
CA ILE A 23 -7.20 -9.31 1.71
C ILE A 23 -7.73 -9.04 3.12
N GLY A 24 -8.94 -8.47 3.25
CA GLY A 24 -9.61 -8.23 4.54
C GLY A 24 -9.10 -7.00 5.30
N VAL A 25 -8.40 -6.08 4.64
CA VAL A 25 -7.93 -4.82 5.21
C VAL A 25 -8.96 -3.74 4.95
N HIS A 26 -9.59 -3.24 6.01
CA HIS A 26 -10.67 -2.27 5.88
C HIS A 26 -10.20 -0.83 6.18
N PRO A 27 -10.93 0.16 5.65
CA PRO A 27 -10.63 1.54 5.95
C PRO A 27 -10.73 1.85 7.45
N SER A 28 -9.68 2.42 8.03
CA SER A 28 -9.66 2.86 9.42
C SER A 28 -10.04 4.32 9.50
N HIS A 29 -11.17 4.63 10.13
CA HIS A 29 -11.62 5.99 10.36
C HIS A 29 -10.92 6.54 11.61
N ALA A 30 -9.59 6.66 11.59
CA ALA A 30 -8.87 7.30 12.68
C ALA A 30 -9.12 8.82 12.62
N PRO A 31 -9.73 9.44 13.66
CA PRO A 31 -10.34 10.76 13.50
C PRO A 31 -9.37 11.93 13.32
N ASP A 32 -8.07 11.83 13.63
CA ASP A 32 -7.27 13.06 13.84
C ASP A 32 -5.82 13.11 13.33
N THR A 33 -5.28 12.16 12.56
CA THR A 33 -3.89 12.31 12.07
C THR A 33 -3.65 11.74 10.68
N GLN A 34 -3.79 12.59 9.66
CA GLN A 34 -3.48 12.34 8.24
C GLN A 34 -4.34 11.24 7.58
N PRO A 35 -4.58 11.31 6.25
CA PRO A 35 -5.38 10.30 5.57
C PRO A 35 -4.54 9.02 5.46
N LEU A 36 -4.52 8.21 6.50
CA LEU A 36 -4.07 6.83 6.42
C LEU A 36 -5.33 5.97 6.40
N ASP A 37 -5.86 5.82 5.19
CA ASP A 37 -7.19 5.30 4.96
C ASP A 37 -7.34 3.86 5.43
N TYR A 38 -6.26 3.06 5.44
CA TYR A 38 -6.31 1.63 5.74
C TYR A 38 -5.34 1.26 6.87
N GLN A 39 -5.77 0.39 7.77
CA GLN A 39 -4.93 -0.13 8.85
C GLN A 39 -5.24 -1.59 9.12
N PHE A 40 -4.21 -2.38 9.38
CA PHE A 40 -4.36 -3.77 9.79
C PHE A 40 -3.18 -4.28 10.61
N TRP A 41 -3.43 -5.34 11.39
CA TRP A 41 -2.41 -5.99 12.19
C TRP A 41 -1.59 -6.95 11.34
N THR A 42 -0.27 -6.81 11.45
CA THR A 42 0.71 -7.72 10.86
C THR A 42 1.49 -8.43 11.96
N ARG A 43 2.30 -9.42 11.57
CA ARG A 43 3.32 -10.03 12.44
C ARG A 43 4.34 -9.01 13.00
N ALA A 44 4.48 -7.84 12.37
CA ALA A 44 5.34 -6.73 12.79
C ALA A 44 4.60 -5.65 13.59
N GLY A 45 3.34 -5.86 13.97
CA GLY A 45 2.46 -4.86 14.59
C GLY A 45 1.56 -4.16 13.58
N LEU A 46 0.97 -3.03 13.98
CA LEU A 46 0.02 -2.29 13.13
C LEU A 46 0.73 -1.68 11.92
N LEU A 47 0.22 -1.95 10.72
CA LEU A 47 0.62 -1.29 9.47
C LEU A 47 -0.50 -0.34 9.03
N SER A 48 -0.13 0.89 8.72
CA SER A 48 -1.03 1.90 8.14
C SER A 48 -0.66 2.15 6.68
N LEU A 49 -1.67 2.32 5.82
CA LEU A 49 -1.54 2.45 4.37
C LEU A 49 -2.39 3.61 3.82
N HIS A 50 -1.89 4.29 2.80
CA HIS A 50 -2.64 5.26 2.01
C HIS A 50 -2.21 5.28 0.54
N PRO A 51 -3.10 4.88 -0.39
CA PRO A 51 -2.82 4.90 -1.82
C PRO A 51 -3.00 6.29 -2.42
N PHE A 52 -2.03 6.71 -3.24
CA PHE A 52 -2.11 7.85 -4.14
C PHE A 52 -2.03 7.37 -5.59
N ASP A 53 -2.29 8.23 -6.59
CA ASP A 53 -2.29 7.90 -8.03
C ASP A 53 -1.12 7.04 -8.56
N THR A 54 0.05 7.14 -7.94
CA THR A 54 1.31 6.55 -8.45
C THR A 54 2.20 6.00 -7.35
N TRP A 55 1.76 6.01 -6.09
CA TRP A 55 2.56 5.51 -4.99
C TRP A 55 1.69 5.12 -3.81
N LEU A 56 2.17 4.22 -2.96
CA LEU A 56 1.52 3.80 -1.73
C LEU A 56 2.38 4.24 -0.56
N HIS A 57 1.82 5.10 0.30
CA HIS A 57 2.42 5.46 1.56
C HIS A 57 2.10 4.38 2.59
N SER A 58 3.13 3.87 3.27
CA SER A 58 2.96 2.85 4.30
C SER A 58 3.83 3.13 5.51
N ARG A 59 3.33 2.76 6.69
CA ARG A 59 4.06 2.95 7.94
C ARG A 59 3.72 1.89 8.98
N PHE A 60 4.74 1.22 9.50
CA PHE A 60 4.63 0.36 10.67
C PHE A 60 4.66 1.18 11.97
N GLN A 61 3.83 0.79 12.93
CA GLN A 61 3.89 1.29 14.30
C GLN A 61 5.18 0.84 15.01
N ASP A 62 5.57 -0.43 14.84
CA ASP A 62 6.83 -0.97 15.36
C ASP A 62 7.86 -1.16 14.24
N SER A 63 8.70 -0.15 14.06
CA SER A 63 9.71 -0.14 13.00
C SER A 63 10.83 -1.16 13.22
N ARG A 64 11.10 -1.56 14.47
CA ARG A 64 12.15 -2.55 14.79
C ARG A 64 11.65 -3.95 14.47
N ALA A 65 10.44 -4.30 14.91
CA ALA A 65 9.82 -5.57 14.55
C ALA A 65 9.69 -5.72 13.02
N ALA A 66 9.26 -4.66 12.33
CA ALA A 66 9.18 -4.64 10.88
C ALA A 66 10.53 -4.88 10.19
N ALA A 67 11.61 -4.28 10.69
CA ALA A 67 12.95 -4.46 10.12
C ALA A 67 13.50 -5.89 10.27
N HIS A 68 13.00 -6.67 11.23
CA HIS A 68 13.33 -8.08 11.37
C HIS A 68 12.54 -8.98 10.42
N ILE A 69 11.32 -8.58 10.04
CA ILE A 69 10.41 -9.38 9.18
C ILE A 69 10.60 -9.06 7.71
N ILE A 70 10.96 -7.81 7.38
CA ILE A 70 11.18 -7.32 6.02
C ILE A 70 12.69 -7.15 5.83
N PRO A 71 13.42 -8.21 5.39
CA PRO A 71 14.86 -8.14 5.23
C PRO A 71 15.23 -7.31 3.99
N GLY A 72 15.71 -6.09 4.21
CA GLY A 72 16.18 -5.19 3.15
C GLY A 72 15.05 -4.60 2.29
N GLY A 73 15.34 -3.51 1.58
CA GLY A 73 14.37 -2.78 0.76
C GLY A 73 14.07 -1.36 1.26
N PRO A 74 12.96 -0.73 0.83
CA PRO A 74 12.67 0.69 1.10
C PRO A 74 12.18 0.98 2.53
N LEU A 75 12.22 0.00 3.44
CA LEU A 75 11.82 0.20 4.83
C LEU A 75 12.87 1.05 5.56
N ASN A 76 12.45 2.19 6.09
CA ASN A 76 13.26 2.97 7.01
C ASN A 76 13.09 2.43 8.44
N ALA A 77 14.10 1.67 8.91
CA ALA A 77 14.08 1.01 10.22
C ALA A 77 13.90 1.96 11.42
N CYS A 78 14.20 3.26 11.28
CA CYS A 78 14.04 4.24 12.35
C CYS A 78 12.62 4.84 12.42
N SER A 79 11.88 4.84 11.32
CA SER A 79 10.58 5.54 11.23
C SER A 79 9.41 4.64 10.84
N GLY A 80 9.68 3.40 10.43
CA GLY A 80 8.69 2.42 9.99
C GLY A 80 8.14 2.69 8.59
N LYS A 81 8.62 3.74 7.89
CA LYS A 81 8.15 4.11 6.55
C LYS A 81 8.58 3.06 5.52
N TRP A 82 7.67 2.59 4.69
CA TRP A 82 7.96 1.59 3.65
C TRP A 82 7.24 1.91 2.33
N ASN A 83 7.43 3.14 1.85
CA ASN A 83 6.72 3.66 0.68
C ASN A 83 7.09 2.92 -0.63
N TRP A 84 6.11 2.77 -1.52
CA TRP A 84 6.30 2.22 -2.86
C TRP A 84 5.94 3.25 -3.91
N HIS A 85 6.89 3.58 -4.79
CA HIS A 85 6.72 4.61 -5.81
C HIS A 85 6.78 3.99 -7.22
N PHE A 86 5.82 4.36 -8.07
CA PHE A 86 5.69 3.86 -9.44
C PHE A 86 5.61 5.02 -10.43
N THR A 87 6.45 5.03 -11.47
CA THR A 87 6.35 6.08 -12.52
C THR A 87 5.12 5.88 -13.39
N GLN A 88 4.78 4.63 -13.69
CA GLN A 88 3.60 4.23 -14.45
C GLN A 88 3.09 2.91 -13.87
N PRO A 89 2.21 2.95 -12.85
CA PRO A 89 1.73 1.74 -12.21
C PRO A 89 0.95 0.85 -13.18
N THR A 90 1.00 -0.45 -12.91
CA THR A 90 0.36 -1.52 -13.68
C THR A 90 -0.37 -2.47 -12.73
N PRO A 91 -1.27 -3.32 -13.25
CA PRO A 91 -1.88 -4.39 -12.44
C PRO A 91 -0.84 -5.32 -11.80
N ALA A 92 0.26 -5.62 -12.49
CA ALA A 92 1.31 -6.49 -11.95
C ALA A 92 2.01 -5.88 -10.72
N ASP A 93 2.09 -4.54 -10.64
CA ASP A 93 2.58 -3.86 -9.43
C ASP A 93 1.63 -4.10 -8.24
N VAL A 94 0.32 -4.10 -8.49
CA VAL A 94 -0.70 -4.39 -7.47
C VAL A 94 -0.63 -5.85 -7.01
N ASP A 95 -0.53 -6.79 -7.93
CA ASP A 95 -0.37 -8.22 -7.60
C ASP A 95 0.90 -8.49 -6.78
N GLN A 96 1.98 -7.75 -7.05
CA GLN A 96 3.21 -7.86 -6.27
C GLN A 96 3.03 -7.29 -4.87
N MET A 97 2.34 -6.16 -4.72
CA MET A 97 2.04 -5.58 -3.41
C MET A 97 1.15 -6.51 -2.59
N GLU A 98 0.13 -7.12 -3.18
CA GLU A 98 -0.76 -8.09 -2.53
C GLU A 98 0.04 -9.24 -1.91
N ARG A 99 0.86 -9.93 -2.73
CA ARG A 99 1.71 -11.03 -2.25
C ARG A 99 2.64 -10.64 -1.10
N LEU A 100 3.17 -9.41 -1.12
CA LEU A 100 4.03 -8.90 -0.05
C LEU A 100 3.24 -8.61 1.22
N LEU A 101 2.04 -8.05 1.10
CA LEU A 101 1.16 -7.74 2.24
C LEU A 101 0.60 -9.02 2.86
N GLU A 102 0.22 -10.02 2.06
CA GLU A 102 -0.21 -11.33 2.54
C GLU A 102 0.88 -12.05 3.35
N HIS A 103 2.16 -11.87 3.00
CA HIS A 103 3.27 -12.44 3.77
C HIS A 103 3.42 -11.84 5.18
N LEU A 104 2.81 -10.67 5.42
CA LEU A 104 2.86 -9.96 6.69
C LEU A 104 1.68 -10.30 7.62
N LEU A 105 0.59 -10.86 7.08
CA LEU A 105 -0.52 -11.42 7.86
C LEU A 105 -0.06 -12.69 8.60
#